data_AF-A0A846YIN6-F1
#
_entry.id   AF-A0A846YIN6-F1
#
_cell.length_a   1.000
_cell.length_b   1.000
_cell.length_c   1.000
_cell.angle_alpha   90.00
_cell.angle_beta   90.00
_cell.angle_gamma   90.00
#
_symmetry.space_group_name_H-M   'P 1'
#
loop_
_entity.id
_entity.type
_entity.pdbx_description
1 polymer ?
#
loop_
_entity_poly.entity_id
_entity_poly.type
_entity_poly.pdbx_seq_one_letter_code
_entity_poly.pdbx_strand_id
1 'polypeptide(L)'
;MKCSVARESLSARLDGEAGPVPAARLDEHLTQCPPCRRWYATATALTPEHRLAPAPPVPDLTERILAAAPAAPRRRGPAAGFGIRVLLVLVGIGQLAMGAAQLGGFDFGMTGTHAGHQAGPAVHLFNESTAWTLALGAGFLTAAWRPRSATVLLPVVGVFVMILSGFVVVDWFQDRVTVERLASHSPVALGTVLLLSLCVPAWWDALRARRATASGTVATGPGRSDIGTSVQDSAA
;
A
#
# COMPACT_ATOMS: atom_id res chain seq x y z
N MET A 1 -7.03 44.06 0.96
CA MET A 1 -7.44 42.63 0.84
C MET A 1 -6.76 41.79 1.91
N LYS A 2 -7.24 40.58 2.20
CA LYS A 2 -6.56 39.64 3.12
C LYS A 2 -5.31 39.08 2.45
N CYS A 3 -4.18 39.05 3.17
CA CYS A 3 -2.90 38.56 2.65
C CYS A 3 -2.95 37.10 2.20
N SER A 4 -3.81 36.26 2.78
CA SER A 4 -4.00 34.87 2.34
C SER A 4 -4.51 34.79 0.91
N VAL A 5 -5.54 35.56 0.58
CA VAL A 5 -6.15 35.64 -0.76
C VAL A 5 -5.18 36.26 -1.77
N ALA A 6 -4.39 37.25 -1.33
CA ALA A 6 -3.33 37.82 -2.15
C ALA A 6 -2.26 36.77 -2.50
N ARG A 7 -1.79 35.99 -1.50
CA ARG A 7 -0.78 34.95 -1.70
C ARG A 7 -1.28 33.81 -2.58
N GLU A 8 -2.53 33.40 -2.42
CA GLU A 8 -3.17 32.41 -3.30
C GLU A 8 -3.18 32.90 -4.76
N SER A 9 -3.59 34.14 -5.00
CA SER A 9 -3.60 34.73 -6.35
C SER A 9 -2.20 34.94 -6.93
N LEU A 10 -1.22 35.28 -6.08
CA LEU A 10 0.18 35.39 -6.49
C LEU A 10 0.80 34.02 -6.78
N SER A 11 0.41 32.96 -6.07
CA SER A 11 0.82 31.58 -6.37
C SER A 11 0.30 31.15 -7.73
N ALA A 12 -1.01 31.33 -7.98
CA ALA A 12 -1.60 31.03 -9.28
C ALA A 12 -0.89 31.77 -10.42
N ARG A 13 -0.53 33.05 -10.20
CA ARG A 13 0.27 33.83 -11.17
C ARG A 13 1.65 33.23 -11.45
N LEU A 14 2.32 32.63 -10.46
CA LEU A 14 3.61 31.95 -10.67
C LEU A 14 3.47 30.66 -11.50
N ASP A 15 2.35 29.96 -11.33
CA ASP A 15 2.02 28.73 -12.06
C ASP A 15 1.44 29.02 -13.47
N GLY A 16 1.20 30.29 -13.80
CA GLY A 16 0.58 30.71 -15.07
C GLY A 16 -0.94 30.52 -15.10
N GLU A 17 -1.57 30.27 -13.95
CA GLU A 17 -3.00 30.07 -13.79
C GLU A 17 -3.75 31.36 -13.41
N ALA A 18 -5.07 31.37 -13.63
CA ALA A 18 -5.93 32.48 -13.25
C ALA A 18 -6.27 32.44 -11.75
N GLY A 19 -5.84 33.45 -11.00
CA GLY A 19 -6.17 33.59 -9.58
C GLY A 19 -7.54 34.22 -9.30
N PRO A 20 -8.06 34.10 -8.06
CA PRO A 20 -9.36 34.65 -7.66
C PRO A 20 -9.41 36.18 -7.59
N VAL A 21 -8.25 36.86 -7.59
CA VAL A 21 -8.14 38.32 -7.55
C VAL A 21 -7.61 38.87 -8.88
N PRO A 22 -8.26 39.88 -9.48
CA PRO A 22 -7.75 40.55 -10.68
C PRO A 22 -6.36 41.14 -10.48
N ALA A 23 -5.54 41.06 -11.53
CA ALA A 23 -4.15 41.53 -11.55
C ALA A 23 -3.96 42.93 -10.95
N ALA A 24 -4.78 43.90 -11.37
CA ALA A 24 -4.67 45.29 -10.91
C ALA A 24 -4.81 45.47 -9.39
N ARG A 25 -5.74 44.74 -8.74
CA ARG A 25 -5.88 44.78 -7.28
C ARG A 25 -4.72 44.09 -6.57
N LEU A 26 -4.16 43.05 -7.19
CA LEU A 26 -3.01 42.34 -6.65
C LEU A 26 -1.78 43.23 -6.64
N ASP A 27 -1.57 43.97 -7.73
CA ASP A 27 -0.47 44.93 -7.88
C ASP A 27 -0.62 46.10 -6.90
N GLU A 28 -1.83 46.65 -6.73
CA GLU A 28 -2.13 47.65 -5.68
C GLU A 28 -1.75 47.14 -4.29
N HIS A 29 -2.14 45.90 -3.94
CA HIS A 29 -1.79 45.32 -2.64
C HIS A 29 -0.28 45.11 -2.48
N LEU A 30 0.42 44.76 -3.56
CA LEU A 30 1.88 44.70 -3.55
C LEU A 30 2.51 46.08 -3.33
N THR A 31 1.87 47.21 -3.64
CA THR A 31 2.40 48.53 -3.25
C THR A 31 2.24 48.84 -1.76
N GLN A 32 1.18 48.31 -1.13
CA GLN A 32 0.81 48.65 0.24
C GLN A 32 1.29 47.62 1.29
N CYS A 33 1.63 46.39 0.90
CA CYS A 33 1.94 45.30 1.83
C CYS A 33 3.38 44.77 1.69
N PRO A 34 4.33 45.22 2.55
CA PRO A 34 5.71 44.72 2.55
C PRO A 34 5.85 43.20 2.75
N PRO A 35 5.05 42.53 3.62
CA PRO A 35 5.11 41.07 3.78
C PRO A 35 4.77 40.29 2.50
N CYS A 36 3.76 40.72 1.75
CA CYS A 36 3.39 40.07 0.49
C CYS A 36 4.43 40.33 -0.61
N ARG A 37 5.04 41.54 -0.65
CA ARG A 37 6.19 41.81 -1.53
C ARG A 37 7.36 40.89 -1.28
N ARG A 38 7.78 40.75 -0.01
CA ARG A 38 8.89 39.86 0.36
C ARG A 38 8.60 38.42 0.00
N TRP A 39 7.41 37.93 0.36
CA TRP A 39 6.98 36.57 0.02
C TRP A 39 7.03 36.32 -1.50
N TYR A 40 6.49 37.25 -2.30
CA TYR A 40 6.46 37.10 -3.75
C TYR A 40 7.87 37.11 -4.35
N ALA A 41 8.74 38.01 -3.90
CA ALA A 41 10.13 38.07 -4.35
C ALA A 41 10.90 36.78 -4.04
N THR A 42 10.71 36.21 -2.84
CA THR A 42 11.30 34.92 -2.47
C THR A 42 10.74 33.79 -3.35
N ALA A 43 9.43 33.75 -3.58
CA ALA A 43 8.80 32.72 -4.41
C ALA A 43 9.27 32.79 -5.86
N THR A 44 9.41 33.99 -6.44
CA THR A 44 9.95 34.21 -7.79
C THR A 44 11.42 33.84 -7.92
N ALA A 45 12.22 34.00 -6.85
CA ALA A 45 13.64 33.67 -6.85
C ALA A 45 13.89 32.15 -6.86
N LEU A 46 12.97 31.36 -6.29
CA LEU A 46 13.02 29.89 -6.30
C LEU A 46 12.52 29.27 -7.61
N THR A 47 11.73 30.01 -8.40
CA THR A 47 11.11 29.48 -9.62
C THR A 47 12.13 29.04 -10.68
N PRO A 48 13.24 29.77 -10.96
CA PRO A 48 14.25 29.33 -11.92
C PRO A 48 14.90 27.99 -11.58
N GLU A 49 15.15 27.71 -10.30
CA GLU A 49 15.75 26.44 -9.85
C GLU A 49 14.83 25.24 -10.08
N HIS A 50 13.52 25.46 -10.15
CA HIS A 50 12.51 24.42 -10.31
C HIS A 50 11.88 24.39 -11.71
N ARG A 51 12.23 25.33 -12.60
CA ARG A 51 11.80 25.26 -14.00
C ARG A 51 12.54 24.11 -14.66
N LEU A 52 11.83 22.99 -14.80
CA LEU A 52 12.18 21.95 -15.76
C LEU A 52 12.26 22.62 -17.13
N ALA A 53 13.46 22.67 -17.70
CA ALA A 53 13.61 23.06 -19.10
C ALA A 53 12.75 22.11 -19.95
N PRO A 54 12.13 22.60 -21.05
CA PRO A 54 11.50 21.72 -22.01
C PRO A 54 12.46 20.59 -22.35
N ALA A 55 12.00 19.35 -22.18
CA ALA A 55 12.84 18.21 -22.49
C ALA A 55 13.31 18.37 -23.96
N PRO A 56 14.62 18.31 -24.23
CA PRO A 56 15.08 18.30 -25.61
C PRO A 56 14.40 17.14 -26.34
N PRO A 57 14.15 17.26 -27.66
CA PRO A 57 13.54 16.17 -28.41
C PRO A 57 14.37 14.90 -28.25
N VAL A 58 13.84 13.96 -27.45
CA VAL A 58 14.45 12.67 -27.18
C VAL A 58 13.88 11.66 -28.17
N PRO A 59 14.73 10.80 -28.77
CA PRO A 59 14.25 9.72 -29.63
C PRO A 59 13.35 8.78 -28.83
N ASP A 60 12.39 8.16 -29.51
CA ASP A 60 11.55 7.13 -28.88
C ASP A 60 12.41 5.93 -28.49
N LEU A 61 12.55 5.71 -27.19
CA LEU A 61 13.29 4.59 -26.62
C LEU A 61 12.37 3.43 -26.21
N THR A 62 11.07 3.49 -26.51
CA THR A 62 10.07 2.52 -26.04
C THR A 62 10.48 1.09 -26.38
N GLU A 63 10.87 0.82 -27.63
CA GLU A 63 11.29 -0.53 -28.05
C GLU A 63 12.55 -0.98 -27.32
N ARG A 64 13.56 -0.10 -27.20
CA ARG A 64 14.82 -0.40 -26.50
C ARG A 64 14.61 -0.66 -25.01
N ILE A 65 13.71 0.08 -24.37
CA ILE A 65 13.35 -0.09 -22.96
C ILE A 65 12.60 -1.43 -22.78
N LEU A 66 11.66 -1.76 -23.66
CA LEU A 66 10.94 -3.03 -23.62
C LEU A 66 11.86 -4.23 -23.88
N ALA A 67 12.83 -4.09 -24.78
CA ALA A 67 13.83 -5.11 -25.06
C ALA A 67 14.85 -5.29 -23.92
N ALA A 68 15.21 -4.21 -23.23
CA ALA A 68 16.10 -4.24 -22.07
C ALA A 68 15.38 -4.58 -20.76
N ALA A 69 14.04 -4.58 -20.75
CA ALA A 69 13.28 -4.93 -19.57
C ALA A 69 13.56 -6.39 -19.19
N PRO A 70 13.99 -6.68 -17.94
CA PRO A 70 14.18 -8.05 -17.52
C PRO A 70 12.87 -8.81 -17.70
N ALA A 71 12.96 -10.01 -18.30
CA ALA A 71 11.80 -10.88 -18.47
C ALA A 71 11.04 -10.93 -17.14
N ALA A 72 9.77 -10.51 -17.17
CA ALA A 72 8.96 -10.42 -15.97
C ALA A 72 9.09 -11.76 -15.22
N PRO A 73 9.37 -11.73 -13.90
CA PRO A 73 9.55 -12.96 -13.15
C PRO A 73 8.38 -13.88 -13.43
N ARG A 74 8.69 -15.15 -13.70
CA ARG A 74 7.70 -16.17 -14.05
C ARG A 74 6.67 -16.27 -12.92
N ARG A 75 5.59 -15.50 -13.04
CA ARG A 75 4.43 -15.59 -12.16
C ARG A 75 3.97 -17.05 -12.24
N ARG A 76 3.63 -17.67 -11.10
CA ARG A 76 2.92 -18.96 -11.11
C ARG A 76 1.81 -18.89 -12.16
N GLY A 77 1.70 -19.92 -13.00
CA GLY A 77 0.78 -19.91 -14.13
C GLY A 77 -0.64 -19.50 -13.72
N PRO A 78 -1.44 -18.91 -14.64
CA PRO A 78 -2.78 -18.39 -14.34
C PRO A 78 -3.66 -19.38 -13.55
N ALA A 79 -3.51 -20.67 -13.80
CA ALA A 79 -4.22 -21.76 -13.13
C ALA A 79 -3.94 -21.88 -11.62
N ALA A 80 -2.68 -21.74 -11.18
CA ALA A 80 -2.34 -21.85 -9.76
C ALA A 80 -2.86 -20.66 -8.95
N GLY A 81 -2.85 -19.46 -9.55
CA GLY A 81 -3.48 -18.28 -8.96
C GLY A 81 -5.01 -18.39 -8.91
N PHE A 82 -5.62 -19.04 -9.90
CA PHE A 82 -7.06 -19.28 -9.93
C PHE A 82 -7.51 -20.24 -8.82
N GLY A 83 -6.82 -21.36 -8.62
CA GLY A 83 -7.16 -22.33 -7.56
C GLY A 83 -7.14 -21.71 -6.16
N ILE A 84 -6.13 -20.90 -5.85
CA ILE A 84 -6.03 -20.20 -4.56
C ILE A 84 -7.20 -19.21 -4.38
N ARG A 85 -7.59 -18.50 -5.45
CA ARG A 85 -8.73 -17.57 -5.39
C ARG A 85 -10.05 -18.30 -5.17
N VAL A 86 -10.29 -19.41 -5.87
CA VAL A 86 -11.48 -20.23 -5.67
C VAL A 86 -11.54 -20.72 -4.21
N LEU A 87 -10.43 -21.23 -3.69
CA LEU A 87 -10.39 -21.70 -2.30
C LEU A 87 -10.61 -20.55 -1.31
N LEU A 88 -10.05 -19.37 -1.56
CA LEU A 88 -10.28 -18.17 -0.73
C LEU A 88 -11.74 -17.69 -0.80
N VAL A 89 -12.41 -17.84 -1.95
CA VAL A 89 -13.85 -17.59 -2.09
C VAL A 89 -14.64 -18.58 -1.24
N LEU A 90 -14.34 -19.87 -1.31
CA LEU A 90 -15.03 -20.89 -0.52
C LEU A 90 -14.86 -20.63 0.99
N VAL A 91 -13.65 -20.32 1.44
CA VAL A 91 -13.37 -19.95 2.83
C VAL A 91 -14.15 -18.68 3.23
N GLY A 92 -14.13 -17.64 2.39
CA GLY A 92 -14.85 -16.40 2.63
C GLY A 92 -16.36 -16.60 2.74
N ILE A 93 -16.96 -17.41 1.85
CA ILE A 93 -18.38 -17.78 1.91
C ILE A 93 -18.68 -18.55 3.19
N GLY A 94 -17.85 -19.53 3.56
CA GLY A 94 -18.01 -20.29 4.80
C GLY A 94 -17.96 -19.40 6.05
N GLN A 95 -17.05 -18.41 6.06
CA GLN A 95 -16.94 -17.42 7.13
C GLN A 95 -18.21 -16.55 7.24
N LEU A 96 -18.72 -16.06 6.09
CA LEU A 96 -19.97 -15.30 6.06
C LEU A 96 -21.16 -16.14 6.52
N ALA A 97 -21.23 -17.41 6.12
CA ALA A 97 -22.28 -18.32 6.55
C ALA A 97 -22.24 -18.56 8.06
N MET A 98 -21.06 -18.74 8.66
CA MET A 98 -20.92 -18.81 10.13
C MET A 98 -21.35 -17.52 10.82
N GLY A 99 -20.91 -16.36 10.33
CA GLY A 99 -21.33 -15.07 10.89
C GLY A 99 -22.83 -14.84 10.78
N ALA A 100 -23.45 -15.25 9.67
CA ALA A 100 -24.90 -15.21 9.50
C ALA A 100 -25.63 -16.18 10.45
N ALA A 101 -25.08 -17.38 10.67
CA ALA A 101 -25.61 -18.31 11.67
C ALA A 101 -25.50 -17.74 13.09
N GLN A 102 -24.42 -17.01 13.43
CA GLN A 102 -24.30 -16.33 14.73
C GLN A 102 -25.40 -15.28 14.91
N LEU A 103 -25.73 -14.49 13.89
CA LEU A 103 -26.89 -13.58 13.95
C LEU A 103 -28.21 -14.33 14.22
N GLY A 104 -28.32 -15.59 13.77
CA GLY A 104 -29.44 -16.48 14.04
C GLY A 104 -29.41 -17.16 15.43
N GLY A 105 -28.41 -16.88 16.26
CA GLY A 105 -28.29 -17.41 17.63
C GLY A 105 -27.48 -18.72 17.75
N PHE A 106 -26.80 -19.16 16.69
CA PHE A 106 -25.90 -20.32 16.76
C PHE A 106 -24.54 -19.91 17.36
N ASP A 107 -24.11 -20.58 18.44
CA ASP A 107 -22.74 -20.47 18.96
C ASP A 107 -21.85 -21.54 18.34
N PHE A 108 -20.58 -21.21 18.13
CA PHE A 108 -19.53 -22.10 17.60
C PHE A 108 -18.37 -22.20 18.61
N GLY A 109 -18.70 -22.28 19.89
CA GLY A 109 -17.75 -22.31 21.01
C GLY A 109 -17.01 -20.99 21.29
N MET A 110 -17.52 -19.86 20.79
CA MET A 110 -16.87 -18.54 20.92
C MET A 110 -17.30 -17.81 22.19
N THR A 111 -18.48 -18.11 22.73
CA THR A 111 -18.90 -17.63 24.05
C THR A 111 -18.78 -18.73 25.09
N GLY A 112 -18.12 -18.44 26.23
CA GLY A 112 -18.03 -19.40 27.33
C GLY A 112 -19.42 -19.73 27.85
N THR A 113 -19.75 -21.02 27.87
CA THR A 113 -21.05 -21.53 28.33
C THR A 113 -21.24 -21.29 29.83
N HIS A 114 -21.78 -20.14 30.18
CA HIS A 114 -22.55 -19.97 31.40
C HIS A 114 -24.00 -19.72 31.02
N ALA A 115 -24.71 -20.82 30.76
CA ALA A 115 -26.15 -20.86 30.58
C ALA A 115 -26.82 -20.48 31.91
N GLY A 116 -26.98 -19.18 32.14
CA GLY A 116 -27.63 -18.67 33.34
C GLY A 116 -27.55 -17.15 33.38
N HIS A 117 -28.60 -16.50 32.86
CA HIS A 117 -28.78 -15.04 32.77
C HIS A 117 -27.86 -14.33 31.77
N GLN A 118 -28.39 -14.07 30.57
CA GLN A 118 -27.75 -13.17 29.59
C GLN A 118 -27.76 -11.73 30.12
N ALA A 119 -26.76 -11.37 30.93
CA ALA A 119 -26.47 -10.00 31.31
C ALA A 119 -25.38 -9.43 30.38
N GLY A 120 -25.64 -8.23 29.84
CA GLY A 120 -24.77 -7.30 29.13
C GLY A 120 -23.50 -7.82 28.42
N PRO A 121 -22.37 -8.05 29.12
CA PRO A 121 -21.05 -8.24 28.49
C PRO A 121 -20.95 -9.40 27.49
N ALA A 122 -21.65 -10.52 27.73
CA ALA A 122 -21.59 -11.69 26.86
C ALA A 122 -22.21 -11.44 25.47
N VAL A 123 -23.30 -10.65 25.43
CA VAL A 123 -23.96 -10.26 24.17
C VAL A 123 -23.10 -9.28 23.38
N HIS A 124 -22.41 -8.36 24.05
CA HIS A 124 -21.48 -7.45 23.38
C HIS A 124 -20.30 -8.19 22.74
N LEU A 125 -19.71 -9.15 23.44
CA LEU A 125 -18.63 -9.99 22.92
C LEU A 125 -19.10 -10.88 21.75
N PHE A 126 -20.34 -11.37 21.81
CA PHE A 126 -20.95 -12.13 20.72
C PHE A 126 -21.19 -11.27 19.47
N ASN A 127 -21.71 -10.05 19.65
CA ASN A 127 -21.91 -9.13 18.53
C ASN A 127 -20.57 -8.72 17.90
N GLU A 128 -19.55 -8.48 18.73
CA GLU A 128 -18.20 -8.17 18.27
C GLU A 128 -17.56 -9.36 17.51
N SER A 129 -17.65 -10.59 18.03
CA SER A 129 -17.15 -11.78 17.33
C SER A 129 -17.88 -12.05 16.01
N THR A 130 -19.19 -11.80 15.98
CA THR A 130 -20.01 -11.89 14.76
C THR A 130 -19.58 -10.87 13.73
N ALA A 131 -19.40 -9.61 14.13
CA ALA A 131 -18.92 -8.55 13.26
C ALA A 131 -17.52 -8.89 12.68
N TRP A 132 -16.61 -9.39 13.53
CA TRP A 132 -15.28 -9.84 13.09
C TRP A 132 -15.35 -11.00 12.10
N THR A 133 -16.19 -12.01 12.37
CA THR A 133 -16.37 -13.16 11.48
C THR A 133 -16.87 -12.73 10.10
N LEU A 134 -17.88 -11.85 10.06
CA LEU A 134 -18.43 -11.32 8.81
C LEU A 134 -17.39 -10.45 8.06
N ALA A 135 -16.69 -9.58 8.78
CA ALA A 135 -15.69 -8.69 8.20
C ALA A 135 -14.51 -9.46 7.58
N LEU A 136 -14.03 -10.52 8.25
CA LEU A 136 -12.98 -11.39 7.72
C LEU A 136 -13.44 -12.13 6.46
N GLY A 137 -14.68 -12.65 6.46
CA GLY A 137 -15.28 -13.27 5.29
C GLY A 137 -15.33 -12.33 4.09
N ALA A 138 -15.85 -11.12 4.29
CA ALA A 138 -15.88 -10.08 3.26
C ALA A 138 -14.48 -9.65 2.79
N GLY A 139 -13.51 -9.59 3.71
CA GLY A 139 -12.10 -9.33 3.41
C GLY A 139 -11.49 -10.39 2.50
N PHE A 140 -11.73 -11.67 2.77
CA PHE A 140 -11.27 -12.78 1.93
C PHE A 140 -11.90 -12.74 0.53
N LEU A 141 -13.20 -12.46 0.41
CA LEU A 141 -13.86 -12.29 -0.89
C LEU A 141 -13.29 -11.11 -1.67
N THR A 142 -13.02 -10.00 -0.98
CA THR A 142 -12.40 -8.81 -1.57
C THR A 142 -10.99 -9.12 -2.07
N ALA A 143 -10.19 -9.86 -1.31
CA ALA A 143 -8.85 -10.31 -1.72
C ALA A 143 -8.88 -11.32 -2.88
N ALA A 144 -9.90 -12.17 -2.95
CA ALA A 144 -10.09 -13.08 -4.08
C ALA A 144 -10.41 -12.32 -5.37
N TRP A 145 -11.27 -11.29 -5.30
CA TRP A 145 -11.64 -10.46 -6.46
C TRP A 145 -10.54 -9.46 -6.83
N ARG A 146 -9.91 -8.82 -5.83
CA ARG A 146 -8.84 -7.83 -5.99
C ARG A 146 -7.59 -8.30 -5.24
N PRO A 147 -6.74 -9.16 -5.83
CA PRO A 147 -5.56 -9.74 -5.16
C PRO A 147 -4.58 -8.72 -4.55
N ARG A 148 -4.59 -7.47 -5.02
CA ARG A 148 -3.79 -6.38 -4.43
C ARG A 148 -4.20 -6.05 -3.00
N SER A 149 -5.45 -6.28 -2.58
CA SER A 149 -5.86 -6.05 -1.19
C SER A 149 -5.32 -7.11 -0.24
N ALA A 150 -4.85 -8.26 -0.74
CA ALA A 150 -4.26 -9.30 0.10
C ALA A 150 -3.04 -8.78 0.88
N THR A 151 -2.23 -7.88 0.31
CA THR A 151 -1.09 -7.28 1.02
C THR A 151 -1.49 -6.35 2.16
N VAL A 152 -2.70 -5.78 2.08
CA VAL A 152 -3.24 -4.89 3.13
C VAL A 152 -3.90 -5.71 4.23
N LEU A 153 -4.67 -6.74 3.86
CA LEU A 153 -5.39 -7.58 4.79
C LEU A 153 -4.46 -8.51 5.58
N LEU A 154 -3.42 -9.02 4.94
CA LEU A 154 -2.51 -10.01 5.51
C LEU A 154 -1.84 -9.61 6.85
N PRO A 155 -1.26 -8.40 7.04
CA PRO A 155 -0.66 -8.06 8.34
C PRO A 155 -1.69 -8.05 9.47
N VAL A 156 -2.90 -7.54 9.22
CA VAL A 156 -3.97 -7.48 10.22
C VAL A 156 -4.42 -8.89 10.61
N VAL A 157 -4.79 -9.72 9.63
CA VAL A 157 -5.29 -11.07 9.89
C VAL A 157 -4.16 -12.00 10.36
N GLY A 158 -2.94 -11.82 9.86
CA GLY A 158 -1.77 -12.59 10.28
C GLY A 158 -1.42 -12.37 11.75
N VAL A 159 -1.40 -11.11 12.21
CA VAL A 159 -1.20 -10.81 13.64
C VAL A 159 -2.36 -11.34 14.47
N PHE A 160 -3.61 -11.18 14.01
CA PHE A 160 -4.78 -11.74 14.67
C PHE A 160 -4.66 -13.26 14.87
N VAL A 161 -4.34 -14.02 13.82
CA VAL A 161 -4.18 -15.49 13.89
C VAL A 161 -2.99 -15.88 14.78
N MET A 162 -1.90 -15.12 14.76
CA MET A 162 -0.74 -15.38 15.63
C MET A 162 -1.10 -15.24 17.10
N ILE A 163 -1.77 -14.14 17.49
CA ILE A 163 -2.21 -13.91 18.87
C ILE A 163 -3.26 -14.95 19.28
N LEU A 164 -4.23 -15.21 18.42
CA LEU A 164 -5.28 -16.22 18.62
C LEU A 164 -4.69 -17.61 18.85
N SER A 165 -3.65 -17.99 18.08
CA SER A 165 -2.94 -19.26 18.27
C SER A 165 -2.31 -19.34 19.66
N GLY A 166 -1.78 -18.22 20.18
CA GLY A 166 -1.30 -18.13 21.56
C GLY A 166 -2.40 -18.43 22.58
N PHE A 167 -3.59 -17.86 22.43
CA PHE A 167 -4.73 -18.16 23.30
C PHE A 167 -5.15 -19.63 23.21
N VAL A 168 -5.23 -20.20 22.01
CA VAL A 168 -5.55 -21.63 21.82
C VAL A 168 -4.52 -22.53 22.49
N VAL A 169 -3.23 -22.20 22.41
CA VAL A 169 -2.15 -22.95 23.08
C VAL A 169 -2.30 -22.87 24.61
N VAL A 170 -2.59 -21.69 25.15
CA VAL A 170 -2.84 -21.53 26.60
C VAL A 170 -4.06 -22.33 27.03
N ASP A 171 -5.18 -22.25 26.30
CA ASP A 171 -6.40 -23.00 26.58
C ASP A 171 -6.17 -24.52 26.47
N TRP A 172 -5.33 -24.97 25.53
CA TRP A 172 -4.93 -26.37 25.39
C TRP A 172 -4.21 -26.90 26.63
N PHE A 173 -3.23 -26.16 27.16
CA PHE A 173 -2.52 -26.55 28.38
C PHE A 173 -3.37 -26.49 29.65
N GLN A 174 -4.52 -25.82 29.59
CA GLN A 174 -5.48 -25.72 30.69
C GLN A 174 -6.65 -26.70 30.56
N ASP A 175 -6.64 -27.58 29.55
CA ASP A 175 -7.74 -28.49 29.20
C ASP A 175 -9.07 -27.75 28.94
N ARG A 176 -8.99 -26.53 28.41
CA ARG A 176 -10.14 -25.64 28.09
C ARG A 176 -10.49 -25.59 26.61
N VAL A 177 -9.69 -26.23 25.75
CA VAL A 177 -9.97 -26.31 24.31
C VAL A 177 -11.10 -27.30 24.05
N THR A 178 -12.16 -26.84 23.38
CA THR A 178 -13.17 -27.71 22.78
C THR A 178 -12.87 -27.96 21.30
N VAL A 179 -13.27 -29.12 20.78
CA VAL A 179 -13.11 -29.45 19.34
C VAL A 179 -13.86 -28.43 18.47
N GLU A 180 -15.04 -28.01 18.93
CA GLU A 180 -15.86 -27.00 18.27
C GLU A 180 -15.16 -25.64 18.20
N ARG A 181 -14.57 -25.18 19.32
CA ARG A 181 -13.77 -23.96 19.36
C ARG A 181 -12.56 -24.06 18.43
N LEU A 182 -11.86 -25.19 18.39
CA LEU A 182 -10.72 -25.32 17.47
C LEU A 182 -11.18 -25.31 16.00
N ALA A 183 -12.29 -25.97 15.69
CA ALA A 183 -12.86 -26.03 14.35
C ALA A 183 -13.31 -24.65 13.85
N SER A 184 -13.91 -23.82 14.71
CA SER A 184 -14.39 -22.48 14.33
C SER A 184 -13.27 -21.49 13.99
N HIS A 185 -12.05 -21.71 14.49
CA HIS A 185 -10.87 -20.91 14.12
C HIS A 185 -10.13 -21.41 12.87
N SER A 186 -10.40 -22.63 12.41
CA SER A 186 -9.72 -23.20 11.23
C SER A 186 -9.90 -22.39 9.93
N PRO A 187 -11.07 -21.77 9.65
CA PRO A 187 -11.26 -21.04 8.40
C PRO A 187 -10.45 -19.74 8.33
N VAL A 188 -10.31 -19.01 9.44
CA VAL A 188 -9.46 -17.81 9.48
C VAL A 188 -7.97 -18.16 9.33
N ALA A 189 -7.53 -19.28 9.94
CA ALA A 189 -6.17 -19.77 9.78
C ALA A 189 -5.88 -20.16 8.32
N LEU A 190 -6.79 -20.91 7.69
CA LEU A 190 -6.70 -21.30 6.29
C LEU A 190 -6.71 -20.07 5.37
N GLY A 191 -7.62 -19.12 5.57
CA GLY A 191 -7.68 -17.87 4.81
C GLY A 191 -6.37 -17.09 4.88
N THR A 192 -5.73 -17.05 6.05
CA THR A 192 -4.41 -16.41 6.24
C THR A 192 -3.32 -17.09 5.41
N VAL A 193 -3.27 -18.43 5.39
CA VAL A 193 -2.30 -19.19 4.58
C VAL A 193 -2.51 -18.93 3.08
N LEU A 194 -3.77 -18.80 2.64
CA LEU A 194 -4.11 -18.48 1.26
C LEU A 194 -3.71 -17.05 0.88
N LEU A 195 -3.94 -16.07 1.76
CA LEU A 195 -3.46 -14.70 1.59
C LEU A 195 -1.92 -14.64 1.49
N LEU A 196 -1.21 -15.36 2.37
CA LEU A 196 0.25 -15.51 2.27
C LEU A 196 0.66 -16.07 0.91
N SER A 197 -0.02 -17.14 0.46
CA SER A 197 0.27 -17.79 -0.82
C SER A 197 0.07 -16.86 -2.03
N LEU A 198 -0.88 -15.91 -1.95
CA LEU A 198 -1.08 -14.85 -2.95
C LEU A 198 0.03 -13.78 -2.91
N CYS A 199 0.55 -13.43 -1.73
CA CYS A 199 1.53 -12.36 -1.54
C CYS A 199 2.99 -12.79 -1.78
N VAL A 200 3.34 -14.03 -1.40
CA VAL A 200 4.72 -14.56 -1.43
C VAL A 200 5.41 -14.40 -2.79
N PRO A 201 4.79 -14.70 -3.96
CA PRO A 201 5.45 -14.51 -5.25
C PRO A 201 5.87 -13.05 -5.50
N ALA A 202 4.99 -12.10 -5.20
CA ALA A 202 5.25 -10.68 -5.42
C ALA A 202 6.38 -10.15 -4.52
N TRP A 203 6.45 -10.63 -3.26
CA TRP A 203 7.51 -10.25 -2.34
C TRP A 203 8.88 -10.79 -2.77
N TRP A 204 8.96 -12.05 -3.19
CA TRP A 204 10.21 -12.63 -3.69
C TRP A 204 10.70 -11.95 -4.98
N ASP A 205 9.78 -11.58 -5.87
CA ASP A 205 10.10 -10.84 -7.09
C ASP A 205 10.68 -9.46 -6.78
N ALA A 206 10.04 -8.73 -5.85
CA ALA A 206 10.52 -7.43 -5.41
C ALA A 206 11.90 -7.51 -4.72
N LEU A 207 12.13 -8.53 -3.88
CA LEU A 207 13.43 -8.77 -3.22
C LEU A 207 14.53 -9.11 -4.23
N ARG A 208 14.24 -9.96 -5.23
CA ARG A 208 15.18 -10.30 -6.30
C ARG A 208 15.57 -9.09 -7.14
N ALA A 209 14.60 -8.26 -7.51
CA ALA A 209 14.85 -7.02 -8.25
C ALA A 209 15.78 -6.08 -7.46
N ARG A 210 15.53 -5.88 -6.16
CA ARG A 210 16.38 -5.05 -5.27
C ARG A 210 17.81 -5.58 -5.14
N ARG A 211 18.01 -6.91 -5.09
CA ARG A 211 19.35 -7.52 -5.06
C ARG A 211 20.10 -7.34 -6.37
N ALA A 212 19.42 -7.48 -7.51
CA ALA A 212 20.03 -7.28 -8.82
C ALA A 212 20.50 -5.83 -9.01
N THR A 213 19.69 -4.84 -8.61
CA THR A 213 20.09 -3.42 -8.67
C THR A 213 21.29 -3.12 -7.77
N ALA A 214 21.33 -3.68 -6.55
CA ALA A 214 22.45 -3.50 -5.62
C ALA A 214 23.75 -4.16 -6.12
N SER A 215 23.65 -5.27 -6.86
CA SER A 215 24.80 -5.98 -7.43
C SER A 215 25.34 -5.27 -8.68
N GLY A 216 24.46 -4.64 -9.47
CA GLY A 216 24.84 -3.88 -10.67
C GLY A 216 25.52 -2.53 -10.39
N THR A 217 25.31 -1.95 -9.20
CA THR A 217 25.94 -0.66 -8.83
C THR A 217 27.45 -0.78 -8.54
N VAL A 218 27.98 -2.00 -8.39
CA VAL A 218 29.41 -2.23 -8.09
C VAL A 218 30.26 -2.36 -9.37
N ALA A 219 29.65 -2.54 -10.55
CA ALA A 219 30.39 -2.90 -11.78
C ALA A 219 30.79 -1.72 -12.70
N THR A 220 30.44 -0.47 -12.39
CA THR A 220 30.86 0.70 -13.19
C THR A 220 31.76 1.63 -12.38
N GLY A 221 33.01 1.21 -12.15
CA GLY A 221 34.09 2.15 -11.87
C GLY A 221 34.36 3.01 -13.12
N PRO A 222 34.64 4.32 -13.00
CA PRO A 222 34.87 5.17 -14.15
C PRO A 222 36.17 4.75 -14.85
N GLY A 223 36.04 4.24 -16.07
CA GLY A 223 37.15 4.12 -16.99
C GLY A 223 37.72 5.51 -17.25
N ARG A 224 38.88 5.78 -16.65
CA ARG A 224 39.73 6.93 -16.92
C ARG A 224 40.18 6.85 -18.38
N SER A 225 39.45 7.48 -19.29
CA SER A 225 39.91 7.71 -20.66
C SER A 225 40.92 8.86 -20.63
N ASP A 226 42.12 8.55 -21.11
CA ASP A 226 43.29 9.41 -21.13
C ASP A 226 43.03 10.79 -21.77
N ILE A 227 43.45 11.82 -21.06
CA ILE A 227 43.60 13.18 -21.57
C ILE A 227 44.82 13.17 -22.49
N GLY A 228 44.57 12.99 -23.79
CA GLY A 228 45.56 13.22 -24.83
C GLY A 228 45.89 14.70 -24.92
N THR A 229 47.03 15.09 -24.35
CA THR A 229 47.66 16.40 -24.57
C THR A 229 48.43 16.33 -25.90
N SER A 230 47.88 16.93 -26.95
CA SER A 230 48.65 17.25 -28.16
C SER A 230 48.77 18.77 -28.28
N VAL A 231 49.69 19.33 -27.49
CA VAL A 231 50.32 20.61 -27.79
C VAL A 231 51.47 20.30 -28.74
N GLN A 232 51.31 20.66 -30.01
CA GLN A 232 52.43 20.76 -30.95
C GLN A 232 52.70 22.24 -31.19
N ASP A 233 53.67 22.77 -30.47
CA ASP A 233 54.51 23.88 -30.92
C ASP A 233 55.81 23.28 -31.45
N SER A 234 56.20 23.63 -32.68
CA SER A 234 57.55 24.10 -33.05
C SER A 234 57.81 23.98 -34.58
N ALA A 235 57.94 25.16 -35.19
CA ALA A 235 58.98 25.55 -36.16
C ALA A 235 59.21 24.71 -37.44
N ALA A 236 58.78 25.27 -38.58
CA ALA A 236 59.66 25.78 -39.65
C ALA A 236 58.83 26.60 -40.65
#